data_AF-A0A3C0TRN4-F1
#
_entry.id   AF-A0A3C0TRN4-F1
#
_cell.length_a   1.000
_cell.length_b   1.000
_cell.length_c   1.000
_cell.angle_alpha   90.00
_cell.angle_beta   90.00
_cell.angle_gamma   90.00
#
_symmetry.space_group_name_H-M   'P 1'
#
loop_
_entity.id
_entity.type
_entity.pdbx_description
1 polymer ?
#
loop_
_entity_poly.entity_id
_entity_poly.type
_entity_poly.pdbx_seq_one_letter_code
_entity_poly.pdbx_strand_id
1 'polypeptide(L)'
;MDKQLLVEEPSAARGLNSDRIALRPSPIEIKYFAGVRWADRAPHMVQVLLVESFENTGRITPVGRQSIGLRPDYSLKSDLREFQAEYFQDGSPKIHVRLNTKLVKMPEARIVASRTFDQIEPASGTDTTAIVQSFDETLGKVMRQAAQWTLREINRIEATTTD
;
A
#
# COMPACT_ATOMS: atom_id res chain seq x y z
N MET A 1 4.97 -25.40 -8.75
CA MET A 1 4.63 -24.26 -9.62
C MET A 1 4.70 -23.02 -8.76
N ASP A 2 5.37 -21.97 -9.24
CA ASP A 2 5.38 -20.68 -8.56
C ASP A 2 3.97 -20.10 -8.56
N LYS A 3 3.49 -19.70 -7.39
CA LYS A 3 2.15 -19.13 -7.24
C LYS A 3 2.11 -17.75 -7.88
N GLN A 4 0.97 -17.44 -8.50
CA GLN A 4 0.70 -16.13 -9.07
C GLN A 4 -0.13 -15.28 -8.09
N LEU A 5 0.33 -14.05 -7.85
CA LEU A 5 -0.36 -13.06 -7.04
C LEU A 5 -0.80 -11.89 -7.91
N LEU A 6 -2.10 -11.73 -8.10
CA LEU A 6 -2.65 -10.48 -8.62
C LEU A 6 -2.58 -9.42 -7.53
N VAL A 7 -1.95 -8.28 -7.80
CA VAL A 7 -1.97 -7.10 -6.93
C VAL A 7 -2.95 -6.10 -7.55
N GLU A 8 -4.11 -5.92 -6.93
CA GLU A 8 -5.11 -4.97 -7.41
C GLU A 8 -4.75 -3.53 -7.01
N GLU A 9 -5.19 -2.55 -7.80
CA GLU A 9 -5.05 -1.13 -7.42
C GLU A 9 -5.80 -0.92 -6.10
N PRO A 10 -5.16 -0.36 -5.05
CA PRO A 10 -5.83 -0.05 -3.80
C PRO A 10 -7.08 0.81 -4.04
N SER A 11 -8.18 0.51 -3.36
CA SER A 11 -9.26 1.50 -3.24
C SER A 11 -8.77 2.68 -2.40
N ALA A 12 -9.34 3.86 -2.61
CA ALA A 12 -9.07 5.02 -1.77
C ALA A 12 -10.24 6.00 -1.80
N ALA A 13 -10.40 6.77 -0.72
CA ALA A 13 -11.34 7.89 -0.70
C ALA A 13 -10.94 8.95 -1.75
N ARG A 14 -11.91 9.72 -2.27
CA ARG A 14 -11.68 10.71 -3.33
C ARG A 14 -10.53 11.69 -3.04
N GLY A 15 -10.33 12.07 -1.78
CA GLY A 15 -9.23 12.96 -1.40
C GLY A 15 -7.84 12.34 -1.62
N LEU A 16 -7.69 11.05 -1.37
CA LEU A 16 -6.45 10.32 -1.59
C LEU A 16 -6.33 9.76 -3.01
N ASN A 17 -7.45 9.56 -3.71
CA ASN A 17 -7.47 9.19 -5.12
C ASN A 17 -7.19 10.39 -6.04
N SER A 18 -6.02 11.00 -5.86
CA SER A 18 -5.51 12.11 -6.65
C SER A 18 -3.99 12.06 -6.72
N ASP A 19 -3.41 12.85 -7.62
CA ASP A 19 -1.96 13.10 -7.68
C ASP A 19 -1.51 14.19 -6.70
N ARG A 20 -2.41 14.76 -5.89
CA ARG A 20 -2.07 15.83 -4.94
C ARG A 20 -1.54 15.22 -3.64
N ILE A 21 -0.50 15.85 -3.08
CA ILE A 21 0.06 15.44 -1.79
C ILE A 21 -0.87 15.95 -0.68
N ALA A 22 -1.57 15.04 -0.01
CA ALA A 22 -2.53 15.35 1.03
C ALA A 22 -1.84 15.79 2.32
N LEU A 23 -2.43 16.76 3.00
CA LEU A 23 -2.07 17.16 4.36
C LEU A 23 -3.31 17.42 5.20
N ARG A 24 -3.21 17.21 6.51
CA ARG A 24 -4.29 17.44 7.47
C ARG A 24 -3.83 18.46 8.50
N PRO A 25 -4.33 19.71 8.43
CA PRO A 25 -4.06 20.72 9.45
C PRO A 25 -4.77 20.40 10.77
N SER A 26 -5.89 19.67 10.71
CA SER A 26 -6.68 19.25 11.86
C SER A 26 -7.38 17.91 11.59
N PRO A 27 -7.91 17.23 12.63
CA PRO A 27 -8.59 15.96 12.45
C PRO A 27 -9.82 15.98 11.53
N ILE A 28 -10.36 17.14 11.17
CA ILE A 28 -11.58 17.27 10.36
C ILE A 28 -11.35 17.91 9.00
N GLU A 29 -10.10 18.29 8.68
CA GLU A 29 -9.78 19.04 7.48
C GLU A 29 -8.71 18.33 6.65
N ILE A 30 -8.92 18.28 5.33
CA ILE A 30 -7.92 17.83 4.36
C ILE A 30 -7.61 18.97 3.39
N LYS A 31 -6.31 19.24 3.23
CA LYS A 31 -5.74 20.16 2.25
C LYS A 31 -4.71 19.42 1.40
N TYR A 32 -4.08 20.16 0.49
CA TYR A 32 -3.01 19.63 -0.33
C TYR A 32 -1.88 20.65 -0.40
N PHE A 33 -0.64 20.17 -0.52
CA PHE A 33 0.50 21.04 -0.80
C PHE A 33 0.31 21.76 -2.15
N ALA A 34 0.76 23.01 -2.21
CA ALA A 34 0.71 23.81 -3.43
C ALA A 34 1.99 23.61 -4.26
N GLY A 35 1.85 23.59 -5.60
CA GLY A 35 2.99 23.54 -6.52
C GLY A 35 3.70 22.18 -6.60
N VAL A 36 3.28 21.18 -5.82
CA VAL A 36 3.86 19.82 -5.84
C VAL A 36 2.77 18.76 -5.96
N ARG A 37 3.13 17.64 -6.59
CA ARG A 37 2.24 16.52 -6.87
C ARG A 37 3.04 15.21 -6.93
N TRP A 38 2.36 14.11 -6.65
CA TRP A 38 2.83 12.76 -6.99
C TRP A 38 2.92 12.59 -8.50
N ALA A 39 3.74 11.62 -8.94
CA ALA A 39 3.90 11.32 -10.36
C ALA A 39 2.62 10.73 -11.00
N ASP A 40 1.75 10.13 -10.20
CA ASP A 40 0.45 9.57 -10.59
C ASP A 40 -0.51 9.66 -9.39
N ARG A 41 -1.77 9.22 -9.55
CA ARG A 41 -2.71 9.06 -8.44
C ARG A 41 -2.11 8.15 -7.37
N ALA A 42 -2.21 8.55 -6.11
CA ALA A 42 -1.59 7.81 -5.01
C ALA A 42 -1.94 6.30 -5.00
N PRO A 43 -3.19 5.86 -5.26
CA PRO A 43 -3.49 4.43 -5.29
C PRO A 43 -2.74 3.67 -6.39
N HIS A 44 -2.65 4.23 -7.61
CA HIS A 44 -1.93 3.59 -8.70
C HIS A 44 -0.42 3.55 -8.41
N MET A 45 0.15 4.63 -7.86
CA MET A 45 1.54 4.65 -7.41
C MET A 45 1.82 3.57 -6.35
N VAL A 46 0.96 3.44 -5.33
CA VAL A 46 1.09 2.40 -4.30
C VAL A 46 0.97 0.99 -4.91
N GLN A 47 0.11 0.78 -5.91
CA GLN A 47 0.01 -0.51 -6.60
C GLN A 47 1.32 -0.89 -7.28
N VAL A 48 1.91 0.03 -8.05
CA VAL A 48 3.18 -0.19 -8.75
C VAL A 48 4.26 -0.56 -7.74
N LEU A 49 4.39 0.21 -6.66
CA LEU A 49 5.41 -0.04 -5.64
C LEU A 49 5.17 -1.34 -4.85
N LEU A 50 3.91 -1.77 -4.67
CA LEU A 50 3.60 -3.08 -4.09
C LEU A 50 4.03 -4.22 -5.02
N VAL A 51 3.76 -4.11 -6.32
CA VAL A 51 4.22 -5.08 -7.33
C VAL A 51 5.75 -5.19 -7.29
N GLU A 52 6.46 -4.07 -7.39
CA GLU A 52 7.92 -4.02 -7.28
C GLU A 52 8.42 -4.62 -5.96
N SER A 53 7.74 -4.32 -4.84
CA SER A 53 8.07 -4.88 -3.53
C SER A 53 7.98 -6.42 -3.51
N PHE A 54 7.01 -7.01 -4.22
CA PHE A 54 6.90 -8.46 -4.38
C PHE A 54 7.94 -9.02 -5.34
N GLU A 55 8.19 -8.36 -6.48
CA GLU A 55 9.21 -8.76 -7.45
C GLU A 55 10.60 -8.84 -6.79
N ASN A 56 10.94 -7.82 -6.00
CA ASN A 56 12.19 -7.73 -5.23
C ASN A 56 12.36 -8.85 -4.21
N THR A 57 11.29 -9.57 -3.83
CA THR A 57 11.43 -10.74 -2.96
C THR A 57 11.93 -11.97 -3.73
N GLY A 58 11.63 -12.09 -5.02
CA GLY A 58 11.86 -13.30 -5.81
C GLY A 58 11.09 -14.54 -5.33
N ARG A 59 10.08 -14.39 -4.47
CA ARG A 59 9.38 -15.50 -3.81
C ARG A 59 7.99 -15.82 -4.36
N ILE A 60 7.47 -14.97 -5.23
CA ILE A 60 6.15 -15.10 -5.84
C ILE A 60 6.19 -14.40 -7.19
N THR A 61 5.30 -14.76 -8.11
CA THR A 61 5.12 -14.00 -9.36
C THR A 61 3.99 -12.98 -9.16
N PRO A 62 4.31 -11.70 -8.86
CA PRO A 62 3.28 -10.67 -8.78
C PRO A 62 2.85 -10.22 -10.18
N VAL A 63 1.60 -9.81 -10.29
CA VAL A 63 1.04 -9.26 -11.52
C VAL A 63 0.20 -8.04 -11.15
N GLY A 64 0.53 -6.87 -11.69
CA GLY A 64 -0.22 -5.63 -11.44
C GLY A 64 -1.43 -5.40 -12.35
N ARG A 65 -1.54 -6.14 -13.47
CA ARG A 65 -2.67 -6.05 -14.40
C ARG A 65 -3.19 -7.43 -14.71
N GLN A 66 -4.51 -7.60 -14.70
CA GLN A 66 -5.11 -8.81 -15.24
C GLN A 66 -4.88 -8.84 -16.76
N SER A 67 -3.77 -9.44 -17.20
CA SER A 67 -3.56 -9.73 -18.61
C SER A 67 -4.52 -10.85 -19.04
N ILE A 68 -5.11 -10.71 -20.23
CA ILE A 68 -6.01 -11.72 -20.80
C ILE A 68 -5.29 -13.08 -20.81
N GLY A 69 -5.84 -14.05 -20.08
CA GLY A 69 -5.30 -15.41 -20.00
C GLY A 69 -4.55 -15.76 -18.69
N LEU A 70 -4.27 -14.79 -17.81
CA LEU A 70 -3.69 -15.08 -16.50
C LEU A 70 -4.77 -15.57 -15.51
N ARG A 71 -4.47 -16.65 -14.78
CA ARG A 71 -5.30 -17.19 -13.69
C ARG A 71 -4.49 -17.12 -12.40
N PRO A 72 -4.62 -16.03 -11.62
CA PRO A 72 -3.88 -15.90 -10.38
C PRO A 72 -4.33 -16.96 -9.37
N ASP A 73 -3.41 -17.49 -8.56
CA ASP A 73 -3.74 -18.34 -7.41
C ASP A 73 -4.31 -17.51 -6.26
N TYR A 74 -3.83 -16.26 -6.14
CA TYR A 74 -4.20 -15.32 -5.10
C TYR A 74 -4.43 -13.92 -5.67
N SER A 75 -5.35 -13.16 -5.07
CA SER A 75 -5.45 -11.72 -5.27
C SER A 75 -5.21 -10.99 -3.94
N LEU A 76 -4.34 -9.98 -3.97
CA LEU A 76 -4.18 -9.01 -2.91
C LEU A 76 -5.05 -7.79 -3.22
N LYS A 77 -6.14 -7.66 -2.46
CA LYS A 77 -6.97 -6.45 -2.45
C LYS A 77 -6.51 -5.54 -1.34
N SER A 78 -6.46 -4.24 -1.61
CA SER A 78 -6.08 -3.26 -0.61
C SER A 78 -6.91 -2.00 -0.64
N ASP A 79 -6.89 -1.26 0.46
CA ASP A 79 -7.61 0.00 0.66
C ASP A 79 -6.66 0.98 1.38
N LEU A 80 -6.27 2.03 0.67
CA LEU A 80 -5.38 3.09 1.13
C LEU A 80 -6.21 4.09 1.94
N ARG A 81 -6.17 3.92 3.26
CA ARG A 81 -7.00 4.67 4.21
C ARG A 81 -6.40 6.01 4.59
N GLU A 82 -5.09 6.02 4.80
CA GLU A 82 -4.34 7.20 5.22
C GLU A 82 -3.10 7.28 4.33
N PHE A 83 -2.84 8.45 3.77
CA PHE A 83 -1.68 8.78 2.97
C PHE A 83 -1.48 10.30 2.97
N GLN A 84 -1.11 10.84 4.13
CA GLN A 84 -1.03 12.29 4.34
C GLN A 84 0.06 12.71 5.31
N ALA A 85 0.39 14.00 5.29
CA ALA A 85 1.12 14.67 6.36
C ALA A 85 0.15 15.31 7.38
N GLU A 86 0.28 14.99 8.66
CA GLU A 86 -0.59 15.45 9.75
C GLU A 86 0.11 16.52 10.58
N TYR A 87 -0.52 17.70 10.69
CA TYR A 87 -0.01 18.87 11.42
C TYR A 87 -0.78 19.12 12.72
N PHE A 88 -1.16 18.06 13.42
CA PHE A 88 -1.98 18.16 14.64
C PHE A 88 -1.20 18.67 15.86
N GLN A 89 0.12 18.78 15.76
CA GLN A 89 1.05 19.21 16.80
C GLN A 89 2.05 20.20 16.20
N ASP A 90 2.62 21.06 17.04
CA ASP A 90 3.67 22.00 16.62
C ASP A 90 4.95 21.26 16.19
N GLY A 91 5.64 21.80 15.19
CA GLY A 91 6.89 21.25 14.65
C GLY A 91 6.71 20.52 13.32
N SER A 92 7.53 19.50 13.08
CA SER A 92 7.45 18.68 11.85
C SER A 92 6.15 17.88 11.82
N PRO A 93 5.48 17.77 10.66
CA PRO A 93 4.27 16.97 10.54
C PRO A 93 4.58 15.48 10.76
N LYS A 94 3.55 14.69 11.08
CA LYS A 94 3.63 13.23 11.05
C LYS A 94 3.15 12.71 9.71
N ILE A 95 3.95 11.88 9.05
CA ILE A 95 3.53 11.14 7.87
C ILE A 95 2.74 9.93 8.33
N HIS A 96 1.50 9.83 7.87
CA HIS A 96 0.59 8.74 8.22
C HIS A 96 0.25 7.95 6.95
N VAL A 97 0.65 6.68 6.94
CA VAL A 97 0.34 5.73 5.87
C VAL A 97 -0.37 4.54 6.47
N ARG A 98 -1.59 4.29 6.01
CA ARG A 98 -2.41 3.15 6.42
C ARG A 98 -2.96 2.39 5.24
N LEU A 99 -2.62 1.12 5.16
CA LEU A 99 -3.08 0.19 4.12
C LEU A 99 -3.82 -0.99 4.77
N ASN A 100 -5.10 -1.13 4.45
CA ASN A 100 -5.88 -2.31 4.81
C ASN A 100 -5.79 -3.31 3.66
N THR A 101 -5.47 -4.57 3.97
CA THR A 101 -5.25 -5.61 2.96
C THR A 101 -6.12 -6.84 3.21
N LYS A 102 -6.50 -7.50 2.12
CA LYS A 102 -7.20 -8.78 2.11
C LYS A 102 -6.53 -9.68 1.09
N LEU A 103 -6.13 -10.87 1.54
CA LEU A 103 -5.66 -11.94 0.68
C LEU A 103 -6.85 -12.81 0.28
N VAL A 104 -7.06 -12.96 -1.02
CA VAL A 104 -8.17 -13.70 -1.61
C VAL A 104 -7.59 -14.91 -2.34
N LYS A 105 -8.06 -16.12 -2.02
CA LYS A 105 -7.74 -17.33 -2.76
C LYS A 105 -8.66 -17.47 -3.96
N MET A 106 -8.08 -17.80 -5.10
CA MET A 106 -8.76 -17.94 -6.39
C MET A 106 -8.80 -19.42 -6.81
N PRO A 107 -9.79 -19.83 -7.65
CA PRO A 107 -10.80 -18.99 -8.29
C PRO A 107 -12.07 -18.75 -7.45
N GLU A 108 -12.21 -19.36 -6.27
CA GLU A 108 -13.45 -19.28 -5.46
C GLU A 108 -13.70 -17.89 -4.86
N ALA A 109 -12.76 -16.95 -5.07
CA ALA A 109 -12.79 -15.58 -4.57
C ALA A 109 -13.01 -15.50 -3.04
N ARG A 110 -12.43 -16.46 -2.30
CA ARG A 110 -12.58 -16.55 -0.85
C ARG A 110 -11.50 -15.73 -0.15
N ILE A 111 -11.89 -14.81 0.74
CA ILE A 111 -10.95 -14.12 1.61
C ILE A 111 -10.38 -15.15 2.59
N VAL A 112 -9.05 -15.31 2.57
CA VAL A 112 -8.33 -16.29 3.40
C VAL A 112 -7.54 -15.65 4.52
N ALA A 113 -7.20 -14.37 4.39
CA ALA A 113 -6.57 -13.59 5.45
C ALA A 113 -6.83 -12.09 5.24
N SER A 114 -6.74 -11.30 6.31
CA SER A 114 -6.79 -9.83 6.25
C SER A 114 -5.88 -9.21 7.30
N ARG A 115 -5.27 -8.07 6.97
CA ARG A 115 -4.43 -7.32 7.91
C ARG A 115 -4.38 -5.83 7.58
N THR A 116 -4.30 -5.01 8.62
CA THR A 116 -4.01 -3.57 8.53
C THR A 116 -2.54 -3.32 8.82
N PHE A 117 -1.93 -2.46 8.01
CA PHE A 117 -0.59 -1.91 8.21
C PHE A 117 -0.74 -0.41 8.40
N ASP A 118 -0.27 0.09 9.53
CA ASP A 118 -0.49 1.46 9.97
C ASP A 118 0.83 2.02 10.50
N GLN A 119 1.37 3.03 9.84
CA GLN A 119 2.65 3.66 10.19
C GLN A 119 2.46 5.17 10.28
N ILE A 120 2.95 5.72 11.39
CA ILE A 120 2.93 7.15 11.69
C ILE A 120 4.34 7.53 12.12
N GLU A 121 5.00 8.37 11.34
CA GLU A 121 6.41 8.74 11.54
C GLU A 121 6.57 10.26 11.49
N PRO A 122 7.37 10.88 12.38
CA PRO A 122 7.67 12.30 12.25
C PRO A 122 8.45 12.56 10.96
N ALA A 123 8.10 13.63 10.23
CA ALA A 123 8.89 14.07 9.10
C ALA A 123 10.27 14.55 9.57
N SER A 124 11.31 14.25 8.79
CA SER A 124 12.70 14.63 9.09
C SER A 124 12.93 16.15 9.10
N GLY A 125 11.99 16.91 8.54
CA GLY A 125 12.01 18.37 8.48
C GLY A 125 10.63 18.92 8.09
N THR A 126 10.55 20.24 7.93
CA THR A 126 9.31 20.96 7.60
C THR A 126 9.25 21.40 6.14
N ASP A 127 10.36 21.33 5.40
CA ASP A 127 10.36 21.60 3.97
C ASP A 127 9.77 20.43 3.18
N THR A 128 9.31 20.72 1.96
CA THR A 128 8.62 19.73 1.13
C THR A 128 9.48 18.53 0.77
N THR A 129 10.79 18.71 0.59
CA THR A 129 11.70 17.61 0.25
C THR A 129 11.81 16.64 1.42
N ALA A 130 12.03 17.14 2.64
CA ALA A 130 12.08 16.33 3.84
C ALA A 130 10.77 15.58 4.10
N ILE A 131 9.63 16.22 3.85
CA ILE A 131 8.30 15.62 3.98
C ILE A 131 8.11 14.48 2.98
N VAL A 132 8.43 14.71 1.70
CA VAL A 132 8.32 13.69 0.64
C VAL A 132 9.24 12.50 0.91
N GLN A 133 10.47 12.74 1.35
CA GLN A 133 11.38 11.67 1.74
C GLN A 133 10.80 10.84 2.89
N SER A 134 10.18 11.49 3.89
CA SER A 134 9.52 10.78 4.97
C SER A 134 8.26 10.00 4.52
N PHE A 135 7.58 10.42 3.46
CA PHE A 135 6.56 9.60 2.78
C PHE A 135 7.15 8.31 2.23
N ASP A 136 8.26 8.40 1.49
CA ASP A 136 8.91 7.24 0.89
C ASP A 136 9.35 6.22 1.96
N GLU A 137 9.95 6.71 3.04
CA GLU A 137 10.39 5.86 4.17
C GLU A 137 9.20 5.16 4.86
N THR A 138 8.13 5.92 5.12
CA THR A 138 6.94 5.41 5.83
C THR A 138 6.17 4.42 4.96
N LEU A 139 5.95 4.75 3.68
CA LEU A 139 5.34 3.85 2.71
C LEU A 139 6.18 2.59 2.52
N GLY A 140 7.50 2.72 2.42
CA GLY A 140 8.43 1.58 2.34
C GLY A 140 8.30 0.62 3.52
N LYS A 141 8.10 1.12 4.76
CA LYS A 141 7.82 0.28 5.94
C LYS A 141 6.50 -0.48 5.77
N VAL A 142 5.43 0.20 5.36
CA VAL A 142 4.12 -0.42 5.10
C VAL A 142 4.21 -1.52 4.04
N MET A 143 4.85 -1.24 2.91
CA MET A 143 4.96 -2.19 1.80
C MET A 143 5.78 -3.43 2.18
N ARG A 144 6.90 -3.26 2.89
CA ARG A 144 7.68 -4.40 3.39
C ARG A 144 6.86 -5.28 4.33
N GLN A 145 6.12 -4.69 5.27
CA GLN A 145 5.27 -5.44 6.18
C GLN A 145 4.14 -6.18 5.45
N ALA A 146 3.51 -5.52 4.48
CA ALA A 146 2.47 -6.11 3.64
C ALA A 146 2.98 -7.30 2.84
N ALA A 147 4.09 -7.12 2.11
CA ALA A 147 4.67 -8.18 1.28
C ALA A 147 5.08 -9.40 2.12
N GLN A 148 5.77 -9.18 3.24
CA GLN A 148 6.16 -10.27 4.13
C GLN A 148 4.95 -11.00 4.73
N TRP A 149 3.90 -10.28 5.10
CA TRP A 149 2.68 -10.89 5.61
C TRP A 149 1.99 -11.73 4.53
N THR A 150 1.81 -11.20 3.33
CA THR A 150 1.18 -11.93 2.22
C THR A 150 1.91 -13.23 1.92
N LEU A 151 3.24 -13.20 1.81
CA LEU A 151 4.04 -14.40 1.57
C LEU A 151 3.95 -15.43 2.71
N ARG A 152 3.88 -14.98 3.97
CA ARG A 152 3.69 -15.88 5.12
C ARG A 152 2.32 -16.55 5.09
N GLU A 153 1.26 -15.81 4.80
CA GLU A 153 -0.09 -16.37 4.73
C GLU A 153 -0.23 -17.38 3.59
N ILE A 154 0.30 -17.06 2.40
CA ILE A 154 0.31 -17.99 1.27
C ILE A 154 1.02 -19.29 1.67
N ASN A 155 2.25 -19.20 2.21
CA ASN A 155 2.98 -20.39 2.65
C ASN A 155 2.21 -21.23 3.67
N ARG A 156 1.56 -20.58 4.65
CA ARG A 156 0.78 -21.25 5.69
C ARG A 156 -0.42 -22.01 5.08
N ILE A 157 -1.13 -21.38 4.14
CA ILE A 157 -2.30 -21.98 3.49
C ILE A 157 -1.91 -23.17 2.61
N GLU A 158 -0.81 -23.05 1.86
CA GLU A 158 -0.32 -24.14 1.00
C GLU A 158 0.17 -25.34 1.82
N ALA A 159 0.80 -25.10 2.98
CA ALA A 159 1.22 -26.18 3.88
C ALA A 159 0.01 -27.01 4.36
N THR A 160 -1.10 -26.37 4.74
CA THR A 160 -2.32 -27.07 5.20
C THR A 160 -3.09 -27.78 4.09
N THR A 161 -2.81 -27.49 2.81
CA THR A 161 -3.50 -28.13 1.66
C THR A 161 -2.76 -29.40 1.19
N THR A 162 -1.53 -29.63 1.67
CA THR A 162 -0.68 -30.75 1.25
C THR A 162 -0.83 -31.99 2.16
N ASP A 163 -1.48 -31.83 3.31
CA ASP A 163 -1.87 -32.90 4.24
C ASP A 163 -3.28 -33.43 3.92
#